data_AF-A0A5C1A4M2-F1
#
_entry.id   AF-A0A5C1A4M2-F1
#
_cell.length_a   1.000
_cell.length_b   1.000
_cell.length_c   1.000
_cell.angle_alpha   90.00
_cell.angle_beta   90.00
_cell.angle_gamma   90.00
#
_symmetry.space_group_name_H-M   'P 1'
#
loop_
_entity.id
_entity.type
_entity.pdbx_description
1 polymer ?
#
loop_
_entity_poly.entity_id
_entity_poly.type
_entity_poly.pdbx_seq_one_letter_code
_entity_poly.pdbx_strand_id
1 'polypeptide(L)'
;MTAGKADYVTVILDNLRKAGVQNTKKGERIKFDRLDLYPGRALIAEGEYAAADGKPRRVGVCLGPEFGTVDPELMHDAAKEAARSLKFDFDLVLVCGFAFDPHVWEEGKDVERQVGKMKVLLVRMNPDLAMGDELLKKTGAGNLFMVFGEPDIELTKDKAGKYTVTVKGVDIFDPTAGEIRSSGPDEIATWFIDTDYDGKSFFVRHAYFLQGGKEGKDGPYDKLKKALKADIDEAEWEKLYKSTSVPFAAPKTGKIAVKVINHYGDEVLKVYPVGG
;
A
#
# COMPACT_ATOMS: atom_id res chain seq x y z
N MET A 1 30.63 -12.59 12.14
CA MET A 1 29.55 -13.39 11.53
C MET A 1 28.37 -12.47 11.28
N THR A 2 28.08 -12.16 10.01
CA THR A 2 26.98 -11.28 9.55
C THR A 2 26.30 -11.88 8.31
N ALA A 3 26.19 -13.22 8.27
CA ALA A 3 25.75 -13.96 7.08
C ALA A 3 24.26 -13.79 6.73
N GLY A 4 23.40 -13.32 7.65
CA GLY A 4 21.96 -13.16 7.38
C GLY A 4 21.57 -11.88 6.65
N LYS A 5 22.20 -10.74 6.96
CA LYS A 5 21.79 -9.43 6.41
C LYS A 5 22.22 -9.24 4.95
N ALA A 6 23.37 -9.79 4.57
CA ALA A 6 23.85 -9.75 3.19
C ALA A 6 22.98 -10.62 2.27
N ASP A 7 22.52 -11.76 2.76
CA ASP A 7 21.66 -12.67 2.01
C ASP A 7 20.30 -12.03 1.71
N TYR A 8 19.65 -11.44 2.72
CA TYR A 8 18.38 -10.73 2.56
C TYR A 8 18.46 -9.61 1.50
N VAL A 9 19.43 -8.70 1.62
CA VAL A 9 19.56 -7.56 0.68
C VAL A 9 19.80 -8.06 -0.74
N THR A 10 20.69 -9.04 -0.93
CA THR A 10 21.01 -9.59 -2.25
C THR A 10 19.80 -10.28 -2.86
N VAL A 11 19.09 -11.13 -2.12
CA VAL A 11 17.90 -11.84 -2.59
C VAL A 11 16.81 -10.84 -3.03
N ILE A 12 16.56 -9.81 -2.22
CA ILE A 12 15.56 -8.80 -2.56
C ILE A 12 15.96 -8.02 -3.80
N LEU A 13 17.20 -7.53 -3.90
CA LEU A 13 17.64 -6.76 -5.07
C LEU A 13 17.66 -7.59 -6.35
N ASP A 14 18.02 -8.87 -6.29
CA ASP A 14 18.00 -9.76 -7.46
C ASP A 14 16.58 -10.02 -7.95
N ASN A 15 15.63 -10.21 -7.03
CA ASN A 15 14.22 -10.33 -7.38
C ASN A 15 13.65 -9.01 -7.88
N LEU A 16 14.00 -7.87 -7.26
CA LEU A 16 13.58 -6.54 -7.67
C LEU A 16 14.08 -6.21 -9.08
N ARG A 17 15.32 -6.57 -9.41
CA ARG A 17 15.90 -6.40 -10.76
C ARG A 17 15.12 -7.20 -11.81
N LYS A 18 14.73 -8.44 -11.51
CA LYS A 18 14.01 -9.33 -12.45
C LYS A 18 12.53 -8.96 -12.57
N ALA A 19 11.87 -8.71 -11.44
CA ALA A 19 10.45 -8.45 -11.38
C ALA A 19 10.11 -6.99 -11.70
N GLY A 20 10.97 -6.04 -11.34
CA GLY A 20 10.57 -4.63 -11.36
C GLY A 20 9.50 -4.32 -10.32
N VAL A 21 8.93 -3.13 -10.41
CA VAL A 21 7.85 -2.66 -9.51
C VAL A 21 6.61 -2.37 -10.31
N GLN A 22 5.46 -2.86 -9.88
CA GLN A 22 4.20 -2.69 -10.60
C GLN A 22 3.10 -2.13 -9.70
N ASN A 23 1.97 -1.76 -10.28
CA ASN A 23 0.75 -1.45 -9.53
C ASN A 23 -0.37 -2.45 -9.88
N THR A 24 -1.62 -2.14 -9.54
CA THR A 24 -2.78 -3.02 -9.82
C THR A 24 -3.18 -3.06 -11.30
N LYS A 25 -2.64 -2.17 -12.14
CA LYS A 25 -2.94 -2.09 -13.58
C LYS A 25 -1.96 -2.91 -14.40
N LYS A 26 -2.51 -3.74 -15.28
CA LYS A 26 -1.72 -4.60 -16.16
C LYS A 26 -0.88 -3.75 -17.12
N GLY A 27 0.42 -3.97 -17.12
CA GLY A 27 1.37 -3.30 -18.02
C GLY A 27 2.05 -2.07 -17.41
N GLU A 28 1.56 -1.57 -16.28
CA GLU A 28 2.17 -0.47 -15.55
C GLU A 28 3.23 -0.99 -14.59
N ARG A 29 4.48 -0.99 -15.07
CA ARG A 29 5.62 -1.56 -14.36
C ARG A 29 6.90 -0.76 -14.63
N ILE A 30 7.62 -0.41 -13.56
CA ILE A 30 9.04 -0.01 -13.61
C ILE A 30 9.86 -1.23 -13.99
N LYS A 31 10.52 -1.18 -15.14
CA LYS A 31 11.54 -2.14 -15.53
C LYS A 31 12.89 -1.44 -15.43
N PHE A 32 13.76 -1.95 -14.58
CA PHE A 32 15.08 -1.37 -14.40
C PHE A 32 15.97 -1.74 -15.58
N ASP A 33 16.60 -0.73 -16.18
CA ASP A 33 17.68 -0.91 -17.15
C ASP A 33 18.97 -1.27 -16.42
N ARG A 34 19.14 -0.69 -15.23
CA ARG A 34 20.26 -0.94 -14.32
C ARG A 34 19.78 -0.82 -12.88
N LEU A 35 20.30 -1.67 -11.99
CA LEU A 35 20.07 -1.59 -10.56
C LEU A 35 21.28 -2.19 -9.83
N ASP A 36 22.07 -1.32 -9.22
CA ASP A 36 23.35 -1.64 -8.59
C ASP A 36 23.35 -1.24 -7.11
N LEU A 37 24.21 -1.89 -6.32
CA LEU A 37 24.40 -1.52 -4.92
C LEU A 37 24.89 -0.08 -4.80
N TYR A 38 24.28 0.65 -3.88
CA TYR A 38 24.64 2.03 -3.56
C TYR A 38 25.18 2.07 -2.12
N PRO A 39 26.37 2.66 -1.89
CA PRO A 39 27.00 2.70 -0.56
C PRO A 39 26.37 3.81 0.31
N GLY A 40 25.05 3.80 0.40
CA GLY A 40 24.27 4.73 1.20
C GLY A 40 24.04 4.24 2.62
N ARG A 41 23.46 5.10 3.46
CA ARG A 41 23.06 4.72 4.83
C ARG A 41 21.65 4.15 4.84
N ALA A 42 20.71 4.85 4.21
CA ALA A 42 19.33 4.45 4.05
C ALA A 42 19.08 3.88 2.63
N LEU A 43 19.70 4.47 1.61
CA LEU A 43 19.67 3.92 0.26
C LEU A 43 20.66 2.75 0.13
N ILE A 44 20.17 1.60 -0.35
CA ILE A 44 20.97 0.39 -0.53
C ILE A 44 21.30 0.10 -2.01
N ALA A 45 20.54 0.71 -2.92
CA ALA A 45 20.74 0.55 -4.36
C ALA A 45 20.35 1.83 -5.11
N GLU A 46 20.93 1.98 -6.29
CA GLU A 46 20.60 3.02 -7.26
C GLU A 46 20.43 2.36 -8.63
N GLY A 47 19.57 2.94 -9.45
CA GLY A 47 19.28 2.41 -10.77
C GLY A 47 18.75 3.44 -11.73
N GLU A 48 18.50 2.96 -12.94
CA GLU A 48 17.88 3.73 -14.01
C GLU A 48 16.75 2.90 -14.64
N TYR A 49 15.69 3.59 -15.06
CA TYR A 49 14.58 2.99 -15.80
C TYR A 49 14.07 3.95 -16.86
N ALA A 50 13.63 3.41 -18.00
CA ALA A 50 12.92 4.18 -19.02
C ALA A 50 11.47 4.45 -18.60
N ALA A 51 11.08 5.72 -18.50
CA ALA A 51 9.69 6.13 -18.35
C ALA A 51 8.93 6.04 -19.70
N ALA A 52 7.61 6.24 -19.70
CA ALA A 52 6.78 6.15 -20.91
C ALA A 52 7.17 7.15 -22.00
N ASP A 53 7.76 8.28 -21.62
CA ASP A 53 8.28 9.29 -22.55
C ASP A 53 9.66 8.93 -23.14
N GLY A 54 10.19 7.75 -22.82
CA GLY A 54 11.47 7.24 -23.27
C GLY A 54 12.68 7.89 -22.60
N LYS A 55 12.48 8.79 -21.63
CA LYS A 55 13.59 9.41 -20.90
C LYS A 55 14.05 8.50 -19.76
N PRO A 56 15.37 8.36 -19.57
CA PRO A 56 15.89 7.65 -18.41
C PRO A 56 15.57 8.45 -17.15
N ARG A 57 15.07 7.77 -16.13
CA ARG A 57 14.84 8.31 -14.78
C ARG A 57 15.69 7.54 -13.78
N ARG A 58 16.21 8.26 -12.80
CA ARG A 58 17.06 7.71 -11.74
C ARG A 58 16.24 7.35 -10.53
N VAL A 59 16.54 6.20 -9.95
CA VAL A 59 15.80 5.64 -8.84
C VAL A 59 16.73 5.19 -7.72
N GLY A 60 16.46 5.66 -6.51
CA GLY A 60 17.07 5.15 -5.28
C GLY A 60 16.18 4.07 -4.67
N VAL A 61 16.79 3.06 -4.05
CA VAL A 61 16.05 2.00 -3.36
C VAL A 61 16.47 1.96 -1.90
N CYS A 62 15.49 2.07 -1.02
CA CYS A 62 15.59 1.82 0.41
C CYS A 62 14.89 0.49 0.72
N LEU A 63 15.46 -0.28 1.64
CA LEU A 63 14.90 -1.56 2.06
C LEU A 63 14.61 -1.53 3.56
N GLY A 64 13.36 -1.84 3.89
CA GLY A 64 12.89 -2.01 5.26
C GLY A 64 13.51 -3.21 5.98
N PRO A 65 13.18 -3.40 7.26
CA PRO A 65 13.63 -4.57 8.00
C PRO A 65 13.02 -5.85 7.44
N GLU A 66 13.80 -6.94 7.46
CA GLU A 66 13.33 -8.29 7.11
C GLU A 66 12.20 -8.74 8.04
N PHE A 67 12.33 -8.45 9.33
CA PHE A 67 11.34 -8.71 10.36
C PHE A 67 10.93 -7.39 11.02
N GLY A 68 9.80 -6.83 10.60
CA GLY A 68 9.25 -5.60 11.15
C GLY A 68 8.56 -4.74 10.12
N THR A 69 8.33 -3.48 10.48
CA THR A 69 7.72 -2.45 9.65
C THR A 69 8.76 -1.44 9.19
N VAL A 70 8.59 -0.91 7.98
CA VAL A 70 9.17 0.39 7.62
C VAL A 70 8.50 1.44 8.49
N ASP A 71 9.30 2.21 9.22
CA ASP A 71 8.85 3.34 10.01
C ASP A 71 9.04 4.67 9.25
N PRO A 72 8.45 5.78 9.74
CA PRO A 72 8.58 7.07 9.06
C PRO A 72 10.03 7.59 9.04
N GLU A 73 10.82 7.29 10.06
CA GLU A 73 12.22 7.73 10.16
C GLU A 73 13.06 7.18 9.00
N LEU A 74 12.95 5.89 8.69
CA LEU A 74 13.64 5.26 7.57
C LEU A 74 13.26 5.88 6.23
N MET A 75 11.96 6.16 6.01
CA MET A 75 11.48 6.84 4.80
C MET A 75 12.07 8.26 4.70
N HIS A 76 12.05 9.03 5.79
CA HIS A 76 12.62 10.37 5.85
C HIS A 76 14.13 10.36 5.57
N ASP A 77 14.86 9.41 6.14
CA ASP A 77 16.30 9.28 5.96
C ASP A 77 16.64 8.93 4.51
N ALA A 78 15.92 7.97 3.91
CA ALA A 78 16.09 7.62 2.51
C ALA A 78 15.82 8.81 1.57
N ALA A 79 14.74 9.55 1.82
CA ALA A 79 14.38 10.71 1.02
C ALA A 79 15.39 11.86 1.17
N LYS A 80 15.83 12.16 2.41
CA LYS A 80 16.87 13.18 2.66
C LYS A 80 18.20 12.79 2.04
N GLU A 81 18.58 11.53 2.11
CA GLU A 81 19.82 11.03 1.53
C GLU A 81 19.80 11.16 0.00
N ALA A 82 18.70 10.76 -0.64
CA ALA A 82 18.50 10.91 -2.07
C ALA A 82 18.56 12.40 -2.49
N ALA A 83 17.81 13.27 -1.82
CA ALA A 83 17.75 14.69 -2.13
C ALA A 83 19.07 15.45 -1.91
N ARG A 84 19.94 14.96 -1.03
CA ARG A 84 21.26 15.55 -0.74
C ARG A 84 22.39 14.94 -1.57
N SER A 85 22.09 13.95 -2.41
CA SER A 85 23.09 13.29 -3.24
C SER A 85 23.65 14.28 -4.26
N LEU A 86 24.92 14.64 -4.12
CA LEU A 86 25.63 15.52 -5.06
C LEU A 86 26.02 14.80 -6.36
N LYS A 87 25.99 13.46 -6.38
CA LYS A 87 26.44 12.63 -7.51
C LYS A 87 25.29 12.08 -8.34
N PHE A 88 24.12 11.90 -7.73
CA PHE A 88 22.97 11.28 -8.35
C PHE A 88 21.75 12.15 -8.11
N ASP A 89 21.19 12.69 -9.19
CA ASP A 89 19.91 13.38 -9.15
C ASP A 89 18.81 12.32 -9.25
N PHE A 90 18.21 11.96 -8.12
CA PHE A 90 17.18 10.92 -8.08
C PHE A 90 15.82 11.53 -8.40
N ASP A 91 15.14 10.96 -9.40
CA ASP A 91 13.75 11.32 -9.72
C ASP A 91 12.76 10.61 -8.79
N LEU A 92 13.15 9.45 -8.27
CA LEU A 92 12.30 8.53 -7.53
C LEU A 92 13.07 7.82 -6.42
N VAL A 93 12.43 7.62 -5.27
CA VAL A 93 12.88 6.71 -4.21
C VAL A 93 11.82 5.64 -3.99
N LEU A 94 12.24 4.38 -4.05
CA LEU A 94 11.42 3.23 -3.71
C LEU A 94 11.75 2.78 -2.29
N VAL A 95 10.77 2.76 -1.39
CA VAL A 95 10.92 2.27 -0.02
C VAL A 95 10.23 0.90 0.05
N CYS A 96 11.02 -0.16 -0.04
CA CYS A 96 10.54 -1.53 -0.11
C CYS A 96 10.33 -2.12 1.30
N GLY A 97 9.17 -2.71 1.58
CA GLY A 97 8.85 -3.24 2.92
C GLY A 97 7.83 -4.38 2.91
N PHE A 98 7.99 -5.33 3.84
CA PHE A 98 6.99 -6.37 4.15
C PHE A 98 5.91 -5.90 5.10
N ALA A 99 6.02 -4.71 5.69
CA ALA A 99 5.03 -4.04 6.51
C ALA A 99 5.41 -2.57 6.62
N PHE A 100 4.43 -1.71 6.87
CA PHE A 100 4.61 -0.27 7.03
C PHE A 100 3.88 0.15 8.30
N ASP A 101 4.51 1.03 9.08
CA ASP A 101 3.83 1.67 10.20
C ASP A 101 2.65 2.53 9.68
N PRO A 102 1.52 2.59 10.39
CA PRO A 102 0.36 3.40 10.02
C PRO A 102 0.67 4.87 9.70
N HIS A 103 1.69 5.44 10.35
CA HIS A 103 2.03 6.87 10.22
C HIS A 103 2.93 7.18 9.02
N VAL A 104 3.52 6.18 8.36
CA VAL A 104 4.41 6.41 7.20
C VAL A 104 3.68 7.15 6.09
N TRP A 105 2.40 6.84 5.88
CA TRP A 105 1.57 7.48 4.87
C TRP A 105 1.23 8.94 5.21
N GLU A 106 1.02 9.24 6.49
CA GLU A 106 0.78 10.62 6.95
C GLU A 106 2.02 11.49 6.72
N GLU A 107 3.19 10.96 7.10
CA GLU A 107 4.47 11.66 6.97
C GLU A 107 4.99 11.74 5.53
N GLY A 108 4.53 10.84 4.64
CA GLY A 108 4.94 10.83 3.23
C GLY A 108 4.68 12.16 2.53
N LYS A 109 3.57 12.84 2.87
CA LYS A 109 3.26 14.18 2.33
C LYS A 109 4.24 15.25 2.78
N ASP A 110 4.72 15.17 4.01
CA ASP A 110 5.72 16.10 4.53
C ASP A 110 7.11 15.79 3.98
N VAL A 111 7.44 14.52 3.73
CA VAL A 111 8.62 14.12 2.95
C VAL A 111 8.57 14.75 1.56
N GLU A 112 7.49 14.57 0.80
CA GLU A 112 7.35 15.12 -0.55
C GLU A 112 7.57 16.64 -0.59
N ARG A 113 7.06 17.37 0.41
CA ARG A 113 7.29 18.82 0.55
C ARG A 113 8.77 19.18 0.75
N GLN A 114 9.55 18.33 1.43
CA GLN A 114 10.96 18.57 1.73
C GLN A 114 11.90 18.21 0.57
N VAL A 115 11.53 17.24 -0.27
CA VAL A 115 12.38 16.72 -1.36
C VAL A 115 12.04 17.27 -2.75
N GLY A 116 11.10 18.21 -2.83
CA GLY A 116 10.81 18.96 -4.04
C GLY A 116 10.12 18.13 -5.12
N LYS A 117 10.81 17.88 -6.24
CA LYS A 117 10.26 17.15 -7.39
C LYS A 117 10.42 15.63 -7.30
N MET A 118 11.33 15.17 -6.45
CA MET A 118 11.58 13.74 -6.27
C MET A 118 10.35 13.07 -5.65
N LYS A 119 9.97 11.92 -6.19
CA LYS A 119 8.87 11.12 -5.64
C LYS A 119 9.38 10.05 -4.69
N VAL A 120 8.58 9.73 -3.67
CA VAL A 120 8.85 8.63 -2.75
C VAL A 120 7.67 7.67 -2.83
N LEU A 121 7.93 6.41 -3.13
CA LEU A 121 6.89 5.39 -3.24
C LEU A 121 7.16 4.28 -2.23
N LEU A 122 6.11 3.92 -1.51
CA LEU A 122 6.12 2.73 -0.68
C LEU A 122 5.83 1.52 -1.56
N VAL A 123 6.73 0.54 -1.50
CA VAL A 123 6.67 -0.68 -2.32
C VAL A 123 6.46 -1.87 -1.40
N ARG A 124 5.29 -2.47 -1.48
CA ARG A 124 4.92 -3.68 -0.78
C ARG A 124 5.68 -4.87 -1.37
N MET A 125 6.43 -5.57 -0.52
CA MET A 125 7.08 -6.82 -0.88
C MET A 125 6.16 -8.00 -0.57
N ASN A 126 6.04 -8.95 -1.50
CA ASN A 126 5.31 -10.18 -1.29
C ASN A 126 6.03 -11.06 -0.23
N PRO A 127 5.36 -11.52 0.84
CA PRO A 127 5.96 -12.36 1.88
C PRO A 127 6.66 -13.62 1.39
N ASP A 128 6.28 -14.16 0.21
CA ASP A 128 6.96 -15.29 -0.43
C ASP A 128 8.47 -15.02 -0.65
N LEU A 129 8.87 -13.74 -0.80
CA LEU A 129 10.28 -13.34 -0.92
C LEU A 129 11.10 -13.69 0.34
N ALA A 130 10.49 -13.68 1.53
CA ALA A 130 11.15 -14.05 2.78
C ALA A 130 11.29 -15.57 2.95
N MET A 131 10.47 -16.36 2.24
CA MET A 131 10.45 -17.81 2.37
C MET A 131 11.33 -18.54 1.33
N GLY A 132 12.03 -17.78 0.47
CA GLY A 132 13.06 -18.27 -0.43
C GLY A 132 12.58 -18.80 -1.79
N ASP A 133 13.56 -19.11 -2.65
CA ASP A 133 13.39 -19.48 -4.07
C ASP A 133 12.43 -20.66 -4.34
N GLU A 134 12.26 -21.57 -3.38
CA GLU A 134 11.46 -22.78 -3.59
C GLU A 134 9.95 -22.51 -3.62
N LEU A 135 9.48 -21.55 -2.82
CA LEU A 135 8.07 -21.12 -2.82
C LEU A 135 7.78 -20.17 -3.97
N LEU A 136 8.70 -19.22 -4.26
CA LEU A 136 8.61 -18.31 -5.42
C LEU A 136 8.43 -19.05 -6.75
N LYS A 137 9.09 -20.22 -6.91
CA LYS A 137 8.95 -21.06 -8.12
C LYS A 137 7.61 -21.80 -8.20
N LYS A 138 6.95 -22.06 -7.07
CA LYS A 138 5.70 -22.83 -6.99
C LYS A 138 4.45 -21.94 -7.06
N THR A 139 4.49 -20.74 -6.50
CA THR A 139 3.33 -19.82 -6.43
C THR A 139 3.12 -19.04 -7.73
N GLY A 140 4.14 -19.00 -8.59
CA GLY A 140 4.16 -18.16 -9.78
C GLY A 140 4.44 -16.72 -9.38
N ALA A 141 5.43 -16.09 -10.01
CA ALA A 141 5.95 -14.76 -9.67
C ALA A 141 4.95 -13.60 -9.96
N GLY A 142 3.75 -13.65 -9.38
CA GLY A 142 2.77 -12.60 -9.40
C GLY A 142 3.10 -11.56 -8.32
N ASN A 143 3.22 -10.31 -8.73
CA ASN A 143 3.16 -9.13 -7.84
C ASN A 143 4.19 -9.10 -6.70
N LEU A 144 5.46 -9.49 -6.96
CA LEU A 144 6.50 -9.53 -5.92
C LEU A 144 6.78 -8.15 -5.28
N PHE A 145 6.66 -7.08 -6.06
CA PHE A 145 6.85 -5.70 -5.62
C PHE A 145 5.70 -4.85 -6.15
N MET A 146 4.82 -4.40 -5.26
CA MET A 146 3.65 -3.62 -5.62
C MET A 146 3.67 -2.22 -5.00
N VAL A 147 3.42 -1.20 -5.81
CA VAL A 147 3.00 0.11 -5.32
C VAL A 147 1.49 0.06 -5.15
N PHE A 148 1.04 0.13 -3.91
CA PHE A 148 -0.36 0.21 -3.56
C PHE A 148 -0.55 1.47 -2.73
N GLY A 149 -1.37 2.41 -3.21
CA GLY A 149 -1.47 3.71 -2.56
C GLY A 149 -2.62 3.79 -1.56
N GLU A 150 -2.79 5.01 -1.05
CA GLU A 150 -3.59 5.28 0.12
C GLU A 150 -5.09 5.16 -0.17
N PRO A 151 -5.90 4.76 0.82
CA PRO A 151 -7.34 4.92 0.75
C PRO A 151 -7.69 6.40 0.56
N ASP A 152 -8.51 6.68 -0.46
CA ASP A 152 -9.24 7.94 -0.56
C ASP A 152 -10.61 7.76 0.08
N ILE A 153 -10.91 8.59 1.07
CA ILE A 153 -12.18 8.54 1.79
C ILE A 153 -12.80 9.92 1.89
N GLU A 154 -14.12 9.91 2.02
CA GLU A 154 -14.90 11.06 2.47
C GLU A 154 -15.50 10.76 3.84
N LEU A 155 -15.21 11.64 4.79
CA LEU A 155 -15.79 11.59 6.12
C LEU A 155 -16.86 12.67 6.25
N THR A 156 -18.09 12.26 6.50
CA THR A 156 -19.24 13.17 6.68
C THR A 156 -19.77 13.07 8.09
N LYS A 157 -20.28 14.20 8.63
CA LYS A 157 -20.93 14.27 9.93
C LYS A 157 -22.39 14.68 9.75
N ASP A 158 -23.31 13.92 10.32
CA ASP A 158 -24.73 14.24 10.28
C ASP A 158 -25.13 15.26 11.35
N LYS A 159 -26.38 15.73 11.29
CA LYS A 159 -26.95 16.69 12.25
C LYS A 159 -27.03 16.12 13.69
N ALA A 160 -27.06 14.80 13.84
CA ALA A 160 -27.07 14.12 15.13
C ALA A 160 -25.64 13.90 15.69
N GLY A 161 -24.61 14.32 14.96
CA GLY A 161 -23.22 14.22 15.35
C GLY A 161 -22.59 12.85 15.10
N LYS A 162 -23.26 11.96 14.35
CA LYS A 162 -22.68 10.70 13.90
C LYS A 162 -21.86 10.89 12.64
N TYR A 163 -20.89 10.01 12.45
CA TYR A 163 -19.99 10.02 11.31
C TYR A 163 -20.28 8.88 10.35
N THR A 164 -20.07 9.14 9.07
CA THR A 164 -20.14 8.15 8.00
C THR A 164 -18.90 8.27 7.13
N VAL A 165 -18.28 7.14 6.81
CA VAL A 165 -17.13 7.06 5.91
C VAL A 165 -17.59 6.52 4.57
N THR A 166 -17.20 7.16 3.48
CA THR A 166 -17.33 6.64 2.12
C THR A 166 -15.94 6.42 1.54
N VAL A 167 -15.59 5.18 1.19
CA VAL A 167 -14.36 4.91 0.44
C VAL A 167 -14.58 5.22 -1.04
N LYS A 168 -13.76 6.12 -1.58
CA LYS A 168 -13.80 6.56 -2.98
C LYS A 168 -12.95 5.66 -3.87
N GLY A 169 -11.91 5.07 -3.30
CA GLY A 169 -11.01 4.14 -3.96
C GLY A 169 -9.64 4.17 -3.30
N VAL A 170 -8.61 3.92 -4.11
CA VAL A 170 -7.22 4.02 -3.69
C VAL A 170 -6.44 4.86 -4.68
N ASP A 171 -5.47 5.61 -4.17
CA ASP A 171 -4.52 6.28 -5.05
C ASP A 171 -3.57 5.25 -5.65
N ILE A 172 -3.35 5.30 -6.96
CA ILE A 172 -2.46 4.38 -7.67
C ILE A 172 -1.40 5.22 -8.38
N PHE A 173 -0.14 5.02 -8.01
CA PHE A 173 0.96 5.59 -8.79
C PHE A 173 1.08 4.83 -10.10
N ASP A 174 1.01 5.54 -11.23
CA ASP A 174 1.38 5.04 -12.55
C ASP A 174 2.90 5.24 -12.73
N PRO A 175 3.71 4.17 -12.63
CA PRO A 175 5.15 4.27 -12.80
C PRO A 175 5.61 4.64 -14.20
N THR A 176 4.75 4.48 -15.20
CA THR A 176 5.08 4.76 -16.59
C THR A 176 4.95 6.26 -16.87
N ALA A 177 3.87 6.89 -16.39
CA ALA A 177 3.67 8.34 -16.46
C ALA A 177 4.46 9.10 -15.38
N GLY A 178 4.66 8.47 -14.22
CA GLY A 178 5.21 9.11 -13.03
C GLY A 178 4.18 9.96 -12.28
N GLU A 179 2.90 9.60 -12.36
CA GLU A 179 1.77 10.36 -11.81
C GLU A 179 0.91 9.51 -10.89
N ILE A 180 0.26 10.13 -9.90
CA ILE A 180 -0.73 9.45 -9.05
C ILE A 180 -2.11 9.63 -9.67
N ARG A 181 -2.86 8.54 -9.77
CA ARG A 181 -4.25 8.52 -10.25
C ARG A 181 -5.13 7.85 -9.22
N SER A 182 -6.18 8.54 -8.77
CA SER A 182 -7.18 7.93 -7.90
C SER A 182 -7.99 6.89 -8.67
N SER A 183 -8.14 5.71 -8.09
CA SER A 183 -9.01 4.66 -8.61
C SER A 183 -10.41 4.77 -8.05
N GLY A 184 -11.35 4.04 -8.64
CA GLY A 184 -12.67 3.81 -8.04
C GLY A 184 -12.67 2.68 -7.00
N PRO A 185 -13.80 2.45 -6.33
CA PRO A 185 -13.95 1.39 -5.31
C PRO A 185 -13.83 -0.03 -5.88
N ASP A 186 -13.93 -0.21 -7.20
CA ASP A 186 -13.82 -1.51 -7.88
C ASP A 186 -12.45 -2.18 -7.73
N GLU A 187 -11.40 -1.40 -7.46
CA GLU A 187 -10.05 -1.91 -7.19
C GLU A 187 -9.89 -2.47 -5.76
N ILE A 188 -10.89 -2.24 -4.90
CA ILE A 188 -10.90 -2.69 -3.51
C ILE A 188 -11.72 -3.97 -3.41
N ALA A 189 -11.12 -5.02 -2.87
CA ALA A 189 -11.82 -6.26 -2.56
C ALA A 189 -12.67 -6.11 -1.29
N THR A 190 -12.05 -5.58 -0.24
CA THR A 190 -12.68 -5.37 1.06
C THR A 190 -12.04 -4.17 1.77
N TRP A 191 -12.81 -3.53 2.63
CA TRP A 191 -12.34 -2.45 3.47
C TRP A 191 -12.94 -2.52 4.87
N PHE A 192 -12.15 -2.11 5.85
CA PHE A 192 -12.45 -2.18 7.28
C PHE A 192 -12.29 -0.81 7.92
N ILE A 193 -13.06 -0.56 8.96
CA ILE A 193 -12.96 0.67 9.76
C ILE A 193 -12.75 0.29 11.21
N ASP A 194 -11.70 0.89 11.79
CA ASP A 194 -11.61 1.10 13.22
C ASP A 194 -12.20 2.48 13.53
N THR A 195 -13.39 2.50 14.12
CA THR A 195 -14.15 3.73 14.43
C THR A 195 -13.72 4.42 15.72
N ASP A 196 -12.72 3.91 16.45
CA ASP A 196 -12.20 4.49 17.70
C ASP A 196 -10.72 4.05 17.88
N TYR A 197 -9.88 4.38 16.89
CA TYR A 197 -8.51 3.87 16.80
C TYR A 197 -7.62 4.50 17.87
N ASP A 198 -6.87 3.67 18.60
CA ASP A 198 -6.07 4.08 19.76
C ASP A 198 -4.62 4.47 19.43
N GLY A 199 -4.23 4.40 18.15
CA GLY A 199 -2.87 4.64 17.70
C GLY A 199 -1.94 3.42 17.80
N LYS A 200 -2.44 2.25 18.21
CA LYS A 200 -1.62 1.05 18.46
C LYS A 200 -2.14 -0.17 17.73
N SER A 201 -3.42 -0.50 17.90
CA SER A 201 -3.99 -1.76 17.42
C SER A 201 -5.22 -1.49 16.57
N PHE A 202 -5.25 -2.07 15.38
CA PHE A 202 -6.39 -1.95 14.49
C PHE A 202 -7.45 -2.99 14.85
N PHE A 203 -8.62 -2.55 15.30
CA PHE A 203 -9.76 -3.42 15.54
C PHE A 203 -10.79 -3.23 14.43
N VAL A 204 -11.11 -4.33 13.74
CA VAL A 204 -12.19 -4.34 12.74
C VAL A 204 -13.52 -4.16 13.45
N ARG A 205 -14.02 -2.92 13.48
CA ARG A 205 -15.34 -2.58 14.05
C ARG A 205 -16.41 -2.63 12.96
N HIS A 206 -16.10 -2.16 11.76
CA HIS A 206 -16.94 -2.31 10.58
C HIS A 206 -16.19 -3.05 9.46
N ALA A 207 -16.90 -3.88 8.68
CA ALA A 207 -16.34 -4.60 7.55
C ALA A 207 -17.26 -4.61 6.33
N TYR A 208 -16.66 -4.44 5.15
CA TYR A 208 -17.38 -4.31 3.88
C TYR A 208 -16.62 -5.01 2.74
N PHE A 209 -17.34 -5.61 1.79
CA PHE A 209 -16.83 -6.51 0.75
C PHE A 209 -17.36 -6.09 -0.62
N LEU A 210 -16.69 -5.15 -1.28
CA LEU A 210 -17.24 -4.46 -2.47
C LEU A 210 -17.44 -5.36 -3.70
N GLN A 211 -16.79 -6.52 -3.76
CA GLN A 211 -17.02 -7.50 -4.84
C GLN A 211 -18.17 -8.47 -4.59
N GLY A 212 -18.67 -8.60 -3.36
CA GLY A 212 -19.66 -9.62 -3.01
C GLY A 212 -21.07 -9.39 -3.57
N GLY A 213 -21.35 -8.18 -4.10
CA GLY A 213 -22.66 -7.79 -4.64
C GLY A 213 -22.72 -7.58 -6.16
N LYS A 214 -21.65 -7.91 -6.93
CA LYS A 214 -21.67 -7.75 -8.39
C LYS A 214 -22.48 -8.88 -9.03
N GLU A 215 -23.67 -8.54 -9.53
CA GLU A 215 -24.58 -9.44 -10.23
C GLU A 215 -23.88 -10.16 -11.42
N GLY A 216 -24.03 -11.49 -11.50
CA GLY A 216 -23.77 -12.25 -12.74
C GLY A 216 -22.75 -13.40 -12.68
N LYS A 217 -22.05 -13.61 -11.55
CA LYS A 217 -21.29 -14.83 -11.24
C LYS A 217 -21.46 -15.11 -9.75
N ASP A 218 -21.46 -16.37 -9.31
CA ASP A 218 -21.45 -16.69 -7.87
C ASP A 218 -20.35 -15.84 -7.21
N GLY A 219 -20.75 -14.83 -6.43
CA GLY A 219 -19.84 -13.95 -5.73
C GLY A 219 -18.99 -14.78 -4.77
N PRO A 220 -17.78 -14.32 -4.39
CA PRO A 220 -16.90 -15.08 -3.50
C PRO A 220 -17.59 -15.50 -2.18
N TYR A 221 -18.63 -14.77 -1.77
CA TYR A 221 -19.38 -14.99 -0.54
C TYR A 221 -20.73 -15.72 -0.72
N ASP A 222 -21.13 -16.10 -1.94
CA ASP A 222 -22.42 -16.77 -2.17
C ASP A 222 -22.47 -18.17 -1.57
N LYS A 223 -21.34 -18.89 -1.58
CA LYS A 223 -21.21 -20.16 -0.88
C LYS A 223 -21.34 -19.99 0.63
N LEU A 224 -20.79 -18.89 1.17
CA LEU A 224 -20.90 -18.55 2.59
C LEU A 224 -22.35 -18.21 2.97
N LYS A 225 -23.03 -17.36 2.18
CA LYS A 225 -24.46 -17.04 2.35
C LYS A 225 -25.33 -18.31 2.33
N LYS A 226 -25.11 -19.20 1.35
CA LYS A 226 -25.83 -20.48 1.22
C LYS A 226 -25.60 -21.43 2.40
N ALA A 227 -24.42 -21.40 3.02
CA ALA A 227 -24.10 -22.21 4.19
C ALA A 227 -24.73 -21.67 5.49
N LEU A 228 -24.81 -20.34 5.61
CA LEU A 228 -25.28 -19.66 6.82
C LEU A 228 -26.81 -19.46 6.90
N LYS A 229 -27.53 -19.64 5.79
CA LYS A 229 -29.01 -19.58 5.60
C LYS A 229 -29.92 -19.25 6.79
N ALA A 230 -29.91 -20.00 7.89
CA ALA A 230 -30.85 -19.82 9.01
C ALA A 230 -30.54 -18.60 9.90
N ASP A 231 -29.32 -18.05 9.82
CA ASP A 231 -28.82 -17.01 10.73
C ASP A 231 -28.60 -15.64 10.06
N ILE A 232 -28.97 -15.47 8.78
CA ILE A 232 -28.71 -14.25 8.02
C ILE A 232 -29.98 -13.44 7.79
N ASP A 233 -29.97 -12.20 8.25
CA ASP A 233 -30.85 -11.15 7.75
C ASP A 233 -30.33 -10.66 6.38
N GLU A 234 -31.13 -10.87 5.33
CA GLU A 234 -30.77 -10.51 3.96
C GLU A 234 -30.53 -9.01 3.78
N ALA A 235 -31.28 -8.16 4.50
CA ALA A 235 -31.12 -6.70 4.42
C ALA A 235 -29.82 -6.23 5.10
N GLU A 236 -29.38 -6.90 6.17
CA GLU A 236 -28.06 -6.66 6.76
C GLU A 236 -26.92 -7.18 5.88
N TRP A 237 -27.12 -8.32 5.21
CA TRP A 237 -26.15 -8.89 4.28
C TRP A 237 -25.83 -7.94 3.12
N GLU A 238 -26.86 -7.33 2.51
CA GLU A 238 -26.67 -6.37 1.42
C GLU A 238 -25.92 -5.10 1.85
N LYS A 239 -25.92 -4.75 3.15
CA LYS A 239 -25.14 -3.61 3.65
C LYS A 239 -23.63 -3.88 3.63
N LEU A 240 -23.21 -5.14 3.60
CA LEU A 240 -21.80 -5.50 3.53
C LEU A 240 -21.16 -5.10 2.20
N TYR A 241 -21.94 -4.91 1.14
CA TYR A 241 -21.42 -4.64 -0.21
C TYR A 241 -21.34 -3.14 -0.56
N LYS A 242 -21.34 -2.27 0.47
CA LYS A 242 -21.37 -0.82 0.30
C LYS A 242 -19.99 -0.20 0.44
N SER A 243 -19.72 0.82 -0.38
CA SER A 243 -18.56 1.72 -0.21
C SER A 243 -18.80 2.78 0.86
N THR A 244 -20.01 2.88 1.40
CA THR A 244 -20.37 3.80 2.48
C THR A 244 -20.74 3.04 3.73
N SER A 245 -20.17 3.45 4.85
CA SER A 245 -20.40 2.84 6.15
C SER A 245 -21.80 3.10 6.68
N VAL A 246 -22.23 2.30 7.65
CA VAL A 246 -23.33 2.72 8.52
C VAL A 246 -22.84 3.86 9.44
N PRO A 247 -23.72 4.76 9.92
CA PRO A 247 -23.33 5.84 10.81
C PRO A 247 -22.82 5.33 12.17
N PHE A 248 -21.74 5.91 12.67
CA PHE A 248 -21.15 5.58 13.98
C PHE A 248 -20.96 6.83 14.85
N ALA A 249 -20.82 6.66 16.16
CA ALA A 249 -20.60 7.77 17.08
C ALA A 249 -19.21 8.41 16.87
N ALA A 250 -19.02 9.65 17.32
CA ALA A 250 -17.70 10.28 17.30
C ALA A 250 -16.67 9.41 18.06
N PRO A 251 -15.46 9.17 17.51
CA PRO A 251 -14.40 8.46 18.22
C PRO A 251 -14.01 9.22 19.49
N LYS A 252 -13.82 8.52 20.60
CA LYS A 252 -13.31 9.09 21.84
C LYS A 252 -11.84 9.46 21.71
N THR A 253 -11.11 8.72 20.88
CA THR A 253 -9.69 8.98 20.59
C THR A 253 -9.48 10.16 19.64
N GLY A 254 -10.55 10.66 19.01
CA GLY A 254 -10.46 11.68 17.96
C GLY A 254 -9.87 11.16 16.65
N LYS A 255 -9.73 9.85 16.48
CA LYS A 255 -9.15 9.23 15.28
C LYS A 255 -9.93 8.00 14.84
N ILE A 256 -9.97 7.79 13.53
CA ILE A 256 -10.36 6.51 12.93
C ILE A 256 -9.20 5.97 12.12
N ALA A 257 -9.20 4.67 11.85
CA ALA A 257 -8.33 4.06 10.86
C ALA A 257 -9.17 3.34 9.82
N VAL A 258 -8.79 3.47 8.55
CA VAL A 258 -9.40 2.76 7.43
C VAL A 258 -8.34 1.86 6.81
N LYS A 259 -8.68 0.57 6.69
CA LYS A 259 -7.87 -0.42 5.99
C LYS A 259 -8.56 -0.82 4.71
N VAL A 260 -7.83 -0.84 3.61
CA VAL A 260 -8.29 -1.35 2.30
C VAL A 260 -7.42 -2.51 1.88
N ILE A 261 -8.05 -3.50 1.24
CA ILE A 261 -7.38 -4.70 0.73
C ILE A 261 -7.77 -4.85 -0.73
N ASN A 262 -6.78 -5.00 -1.62
CA ASN A 262 -7.01 -5.23 -3.05
C ASN A 262 -7.30 -6.71 -3.35
N HIS A 263 -7.53 -7.03 -4.64
CA HIS A 263 -7.83 -8.39 -5.09
C HIS A 263 -6.63 -9.36 -5.03
N TYR A 264 -5.45 -8.85 -4.74
CA TYR A 264 -4.20 -9.61 -4.61
C TYR A 264 -3.85 -9.88 -3.14
N GLY A 265 -4.64 -9.36 -2.20
CA GLY A 265 -4.40 -9.50 -0.77
C GLY A 265 -3.44 -8.45 -0.19
N ASP A 266 -3.04 -7.45 -0.97
CA ASP A 266 -2.26 -6.33 -0.44
C ASP A 266 -3.15 -5.43 0.39
N GLU A 267 -2.67 -5.06 1.56
CA GLU A 267 -3.37 -4.20 2.50
C GLU A 267 -2.65 -2.87 2.71
N VAL A 268 -3.42 -1.80 2.80
CA VAL A 268 -2.96 -0.49 3.27
C VAL A 268 -3.92 0.01 4.34
N LEU A 269 -3.33 0.57 5.40
CA LEU A 269 -4.06 1.20 6.49
C LEU A 269 -3.64 2.66 6.58
N LYS A 270 -4.64 3.53 6.74
CA LYS A 270 -4.44 4.96 6.94
C LYS A 270 -5.29 5.48 8.08
N VAL A 271 -4.69 6.35 8.88
CA VAL A 271 -5.33 6.99 10.03
C VAL A 271 -5.90 8.34 9.58
N TYR A 272 -7.05 8.71 10.15
CA TYR A 272 -7.73 9.97 9.87
C TYR A 272 -8.13 10.62 11.19
N PRO A 273 -7.73 11.89 11.43
CA PRO A 273 -8.25 12.65 12.55
C PRO A 273 -9.74 12.96 12.32
N VAL A 274 -10.52 12.95 13.40
CA VAL A 274 -11.96 13.18 13.39
C VAL A 274 -12.31 14.26 14.39
N GLY A 275 -12.72 15.42 13.86
CA GLY A 275 -13.13 16.57 14.64
C GLY A 275 -11.95 17.35 15.21
N GLY A 276 -11.45 18.31 14.44
CA GLY A 276 -10.33 19.18 14.83
C GLY A 276 -8.99 18.52 14.58
#